data_AF-F2E0M9-F1
#
_entry.id   AF-F2E0M9-F1
#
_cell.length_a   1.000
_cell.length_b   1.000
_cell.length_c   1.000
_cell.angle_alpha   90.00
_cell.angle_beta   90.00
_cell.angle_gamma   90.00
#
_symmetry.space_group_name_H-M   'P 1'
#
loop_
_entity.id
_entity.type
_entity.pdbx_description
1 polymer ?
#
loop_
_entity_poly.entity_id
_entity_poly.type
_entity_poly.pdbx_seq_one_letter_code
_entity_poly.pdbx_strand_id
1 'polypeptide(L)'
;MATTSAGGEFEIQEDEGFVFKLPGVLYPDGAEDTDTAAPSTTAADLESARLQRRRRALLHLRAKYKLEFSRWESLSSDILAPPPAPTAATSVASSASPLPLTPLTATISLGHTILDDYLAEVEVHEEMLKRASQMCDEIVEFCNEHEAALVDAAAALPVWGDPRELVKSLCSPDEQAAVQPVCGNPRVLMNSVSSPAEKTLPGTPSVNKYRSV
;
A
#
# COMPACT_ATOMS: atom_id res chain seq x y z
N MET A 1 35.53 -15.20 -34.69
CA MET A 1 34.34 -15.98 -35.11
C MET A 1 33.17 -15.56 -34.24
N ALA A 2 32.02 -15.28 -34.86
CA ALA A 2 30.92 -14.50 -34.30
C ALA A 2 30.14 -15.21 -33.19
N THR A 3 29.91 -14.51 -32.08
CA THR A 3 28.91 -14.85 -31.06
C THR A 3 27.71 -13.92 -31.24
N THR A 4 26.68 -14.39 -31.93
CA THR A 4 25.38 -13.71 -32.06
C THR A 4 24.62 -13.89 -30.73
N SER A 5 24.63 -12.85 -29.89
CA SER A 5 23.82 -12.79 -28.68
C SER A 5 22.38 -12.48 -29.09
N ALA A 6 21.52 -13.49 -29.12
CA ALA A 6 20.08 -13.35 -29.32
C ALA A 6 19.43 -12.71 -28.06
N GLY A 7 19.71 -11.43 -27.83
CA GLY A 7 18.94 -10.62 -26.91
C GLY A 7 17.72 -10.09 -27.65
N GLY A 8 16.59 -10.81 -27.57
CA GLY A 8 15.32 -10.28 -28.04
C GLY A 8 14.98 -9.02 -27.24
N GLU A 9 14.95 -7.88 -27.90
CA GLU A 9 14.50 -6.61 -27.32
C GLU A 9 13.01 -6.76 -26.98
N PHE A 10 12.59 -6.48 -25.74
CA PHE A 10 11.17 -6.53 -25.36
C PHE A 10 10.71 -5.11 -25.04
N GLU A 11 9.58 -4.69 -25.61
CA GLU A 11 8.95 -3.41 -25.28
C GLU A 11 7.88 -3.64 -24.21
N ILE A 12 7.95 -2.87 -23.13
CA ILE A 12 6.99 -2.92 -22.03
C ILE A 12 5.87 -1.92 -22.35
N GLN A 13 4.64 -2.41 -22.50
CA GLN A 13 3.48 -1.56 -22.78
C GLN A 13 2.44 -1.68 -21.66
N GLU A 14 1.96 -0.53 -21.19
CA GLU A 14 0.87 -0.42 -20.23
C GLU A 14 -0.44 -0.08 -20.96
N ASP A 15 -1.51 -0.85 -20.71
CA ASP A 15 -2.85 -0.58 -21.24
C ASP A 15 -3.89 -0.84 -20.13
N GLU A 16 -4.68 0.20 -19.81
CA GLU A 16 -5.76 0.16 -18.82
C GLU A 16 -5.35 -0.43 -17.44
N GLY A 17 -4.13 -0.15 -16.98
CA GLY A 17 -3.60 -0.59 -15.68
C GLY A 17 -3.00 -2.00 -15.67
N PHE A 18 -2.88 -2.64 -16.83
CA PHE A 18 -2.18 -3.92 -17.00
C PHE A 18 -0.90 -3.72 -17.83
N VAL A 19 0.20 -4.32 -17.38
CA VAL A 19 1.52 -4.23 -18.02
C VAL A 19 1.85 -5.55 -18.70
N PHE A 20 2.22 -5.52 -19.97
CA PHE A 20 2.63 -6.72 -20.70
C PHE A 20 3.91 -6.49 -21.52
N LYS A 21 4.68 -7.56 -21.71
CA LYS A 21 5.94 -7.58 -22.47
C LYS A 21 5.65 -8.03 -23.89
N LEU A 22 5.90 -7.19 -24.88
CA LEU A 22 5.86 -7.59 -26.28
C LEU A 22 7.28 -7.94 -26.75
N PRO A 23 7.50 -9.07 -27.44
CA PRO A 23 8.74 -9.31 -28.15
C PRO A 23 8.89 -8.28 -29.27
N GLY A 24 9.98 -7.53 -29.24
CA GLY A 24 10.36 -6.58 -30.27
C GLY A 24 10.53 -7.31 -31.58
N VAL A 25 9.75 -6.91 -32.57
CA VAL A 25 9.74 -7.54 -33.89
C VAL A 25 11.05 -7.20 -34.60
N LEU A 26 12.05 -8.04 -34.41
CA LEU A 26 13.18 -8.14 -35.35
C LEU A 26 12.67 -8.95 -36.55
N TYR A 27 12.41 -8.27 -37.66
CA TYR A 27 12.24 -8.92 -38.96
C TYR A 27 13.53 -9.70 -39.29
N PRO A 28 13.52 -11.04 -39.39
CA PRO A 28 14.61 -11.77 -40.01
C PRO A 28 14.28 -11.94 -41.49
N ASP A 29 15.15 -11.40 -42.34
CA ASP A 29 15.21 -11.74 -43.76
C ASP A 29 15.66 -13.20 -43.91
N GLY A 30 14.78 -14.04 -44.49
CA GLY A 30 15.15 -15.31 -45.13
C GLY A 30 14.88 -16.64 -44.39
N ALA A 31 14.21 -17.54 -45.13
CA ALA A 31 14.25 -19.01 -45.11
C ALA A 31 13.09 -19.83 -44.47
N GLU A 32 12.11 -20.16 -45.34
CA GLU A 32 11.46 -21.45 -45.63
C GLU A 32 11.19 -22.52 -44.52
N ASP A 33 9.90 -22.90 -44.44
CA ASP A 33 9.29 -24.22 -44.14
C ASP A 33 9.63 -25.03 -42.87
N THR A 34 8.62 -25.19 -42.00
CA THR A 34 8.20 -26.51 -41.47
C THR A 34 6.72 -26.51 -41.09
N ASP A 35 5.98 -27.43 -41.70
CA ASP A 35 4.56 -27.73 -41.46
C ASP A 35 4.30 -28.13 -40.00
N THR A 36 3.68 -27.22 -39.25
CA THR A 36 2.70 -27.54 -38.21
C THR A 36 1.70 -26.41 -38.26
N ALA A 37 0.57 -26.65 -38.93
CA ALA A 37 -0.53 -25.70 -39.07
C ALA A 37 -1.21 -25.45 -37.71
N ALA A 38 -0.55 -24.67 -36.85
CA ALA A 38 -1.25 -23.79 -35.93
C ALA A 38 -2.09 -22.83 -36.78
N PRO A 39 -3.34 -22.52 -36.40
CA PRO A 39 -4.10 -21.53 -37.14
C PRO A 39 -3.27 -20.25 -37.16
N SER A 40 -2.83 -19.86 -38.35
CA SER A 40 -2.14 -18.62 -38.64
C SER A 40 -3.11 -17.49 -38.31
N THR A 41 -3.22 -17.19 -37.01
CA THR A 41 -4.10 -16.18 -36.49
C THR A 41 -3.47 -14.88 -36.95
N THR A 42 -4.09 -14.28 -37.95
CA THR A 42 -3.52 -13.09 -38.56
C THR A 42 -3.42 -12.00 -37.51
N ALA A 43 -2.49 -11.05 -37.66
CA ALA A 43 -2.40 -9.91 -36.74
C ALA A 43 -3.77 -9.20 -36.60
N ALA A 44 -4.58 -9.20 -37.66
CA ALA A 44 -5.95 -8.69 -37.66
C ALA A 44 -6.91 -9.47 -36.73
N ASP A 45 -6.79 -10.79 -36.65
CA ASP A 45 -7.62 -11.63 -35.78
C ASP A 45 -7.27 -11.41 -34.30
N LEU A 46 -5.98 -11.27 -33.97
CA LEU A 46 -5.52 -10.95 -32.62
C LEU A 46 -5.99 -9.56 -32.16
N GLU A 47 -5.91 -8.56 -33.05
CA GLU A 47 -6.39 -7.20 -32.80
C GLU A 47 -7.92 -7.17 -32.62
N SER A 48 -8.67 -7.90 -33.44
CA SER A 48 -10.13 -7.99 -33.29
C SER A 48 -10.51 -8.64 -31.94
N ALA A 49 -9.80 -9.69 -31.53
CA ALA A 49 -9.99 -10.33 -30.23
C ALA A 49 -9.61 -9.42 -29.06
N ARG A 50 -8.58 -8.56 -29.22
CA ARG A 50 -8.21 -7.52 -28.24
C ARG A 50 -9.32 -6.48 -28.10
N LEU A 51 -9.80 -5.94 -29.21
CA LEU A 51 -10.89 -4.96 -29.22
C LEU A 51 -12.18 -5.52 -28.62
N GLN A 52 -12.51 -6.78 -28.88
CA GLN A 52 -13.65 -7.44 -28.27
C GLN A 52 -13.50 -7.58 -26.75
N ARG A 53 -12.32 -7.95 -26.26
CA ARG A 53 -12.03 -8.02 -24.82
C ARG A 53 -12.17 -6.66 -24.15
N ARG A 54 -11.56 -5.62 -24.74
CA ARG A 54 -11.67 -4.23 -24.28
C ARG A 54 -13.11 -3.76 -24.24
N ARG A 55 -13.88 -3.98 -25.32
CA ARG A 55 -15.31 -3.62 -25.38
C ARG A 55 -16.11 -4.31 -24.27
N ARG A 56 -15.87 -5.60 -24.00
CA ARG A 56 -16.54 -6.33 -22.92
C ARG A 56 -16.18 -5.76 -21.54
N ALA A 57 -14.90 -5.48 -21.29
CA ALA A 57 -14.44 -4.89 -20.04
C ALA A 57 -15.07 -3.50 -19.78
N LEU A 58 -15.07 -2.63 -20.79
CA LEU A 58 -15.68 -1.30 -20.70
C LEU A 58 -17.20 -1.37 -20.49
N LEU A 59 -17.90 -2.28 -21.15
CA LEU A 59 -19.34 -2.47 -20.94
C LEU A 59 -19.64 -3.00 -19.54
N HIS A 60 -18.81 -3.92 -19.02
CA HIS A 60 -18.94 -4.44 -17.67
C HIS A 60 -18.71 -3.33 -16.62
N LEU A 61 -17.65 -2.53 -16.77
CA LEU A 61 -17.38 -1.37 -15.90
C LEU A 61 -18.54 -0.38 -15.93
N ARG A 62 -19.06 -0.04 -17.12
CA ARG A 62 -20.21 0.84 -17.26
C ARG A 62 -21.43 0.29 -16.51
N ALA A 63 -21.71 -1.01 -16.61
CA ALA A 63 -22.82 -1.64 -15.92
C ALA A 63 -22.63 -1.60 -14.39
N LYS A 64 -21.43 -1.91 -13.91
CA LYS A 64 -21.06 -1.85 -12.48
C LYS A 64 -21.25 -0.44 -11.92
N TYR A 65 -20.64 0.57 -12.55
CA TYR A 65 -20.74 1.94 -12.06
C TYR A 65 -22.15 2.51 -12.15
N LYS A 66 -22.95 2.11 -13.15
CA LYS A 66 -24.36 2.48 -13.18
C LYS A 66 -25.13 1.95 -11.98
N LEU A 67 -24.93 0.68 -11.60
CA LEU A 67 -25.58 0.09 -10.43
C LEU A 67 -25.15 0.80 -9.15
N GLU A 68 -23.85 1.05 -9.00
CA GLU A 68 -23.31 1.78 -7.85
C GLU A 68 -23.91 3.18 -7.77
N PHE A 69 -23.99 3.90 -8.88
CA PHE A 69 -24.59 5.24 -8.91
C PHE A 69 -26.05 5.23 -8.45
N SER A 70 -26.87 4.28 -8.93
CA SER A 70 -28.26 4.14 -8.48
C SER A 70 -28.37 3.81 -6.99
N ARG A 71 -27.44 3.03 -6.45
CA ARG A 71 -27.36 2.77 -5.01
C ARG A 71 -27.02 4.05 -4.24
N TRP A 72 -26.03 4.81 -4.70
CA TRP A 72 -25.66 6.09 -4.09
C TRP A 72 -26.81 7.10 -4.12
N GLU A 73 -27.55 7.16 -5.23
CA GLU A 73 -28.73 8.03 -5.39
C GLU A 73 -29.89 7.63 -4.47
N SER A 74 -30.07 6.33 -4.22
CA SER A 74 -31.08 5.85 -3.25
C SER A 74 -30.69 6.25 -1.82
N LEU A 75 -29.44 6.00 -1.43
CA LEU A 75 -28.94 6.36 -0.10
C LEU A 75 -28.97 7.88 0.15
N SER A 76 -28.63 8.69 -0.86
CA SER A 76 -28.71 10.14 -0.73
C SER A 76 -30.15 10.63 -0.64
N SER A 77 -31.08 9.99 -1.36
CA SER A 77 -32.51 10.27 -1.26
C SER A 77 -33.06 9.91 0.12
N ASP A 78 -32.62 8.81 0.72
CA ASP A 78 -33.02 8.40 2.07
C ASP A 78 -32.52 9.37 3.15
N ILE A 79 -31.29 9.88 2.99
CA ILE A 79 -30.73 10.90 3.91
C ILE A 79 -31.46 12.24 3.75
N LEU A 80 -31.85 12.60 2.52
CA LEU A 80 -32.58 13.83 2.23
C LEU A 80 -34.08 13.71 2.51
N ALA A 81 -34.60 12.49 2.69
CA ALA A 81 -36.00 12.24 2.97
C ALA A 81 -36.39 12.89 4.31
N PRO A 82 -37.45 13.71 4.36
CA PRO A 82 -37.94 14.28 5.60
C PRO A 82 -38.26 13.17 6.61
N PRO A 83 -37.90 13.33 7.90
CA PRO A 83 -38.23 12.34 8.92
C PRO A 83 -39.75 12.12 8.94
N PRO A 84 -40.23 10.87 9.09
CA PRO A 84 -41.65 10.58 9.10
C PRO A 84 -42.30 11.41 10.22
N ALA A 85 -43.36 12.15 9.87
CA ALA A 85 -44.10 12.94 10.84
C ALA A 85 -44.54 12.02 12.00
N PRO A 86 -44.41 12.46 13.27
CA PRO A 86 -44.79 11.65 14.41
C PRO A 86 -46.27 11.30 14.25
N THR A 87 -46.56 10.01 14.09
CA THR A 87 -47.91 9.46 14.11
C THR A 87 -48.57 9.90 15.42
N ALA A 88 -49.50 10.85 15.30
CA ALA A 88 -50.37 11.23 16.40
C ALA A 88 -51.17 10.00 16.82
N ALA A 89 -50.73 9.36 17.91
CA ALA A 89 -51.51 8.35 18.59
C ALA A 89 -52.80 8.99 19.11
N THR A 90 -53.90 8.40 18.67
CA THR A 90 -55.26 8.41 19.23
C THR A 90 -55.53 9.41 20.37
N SER A 91 -56.27 10.45 20.00
CA SER A 91 -56.97 11.36 20.90
C SER A 91 -57.99 10.63 21.77
N VAL A 92 -57.76 10.61 23.08
CA VAL A 92 -58.81 10.56 24.11
C VAL A 92 -58.53 11.68 25.11
N ALA A 93 -59.57 12.47 25.33
CA ALA A 93 -59.58 13.76 26.02
C ALA A 93 -59.05 13.74 27.46
N SER A 94 -58.39 14.83 27.88
CA SER A 94 -58.78 15.56 29.10
C SER A 94 -58.06 16.91 29.26
N SER A 95 -58.87 17.95 29.43
CA SER A 95 -58.74 19.08 30.36
C SER A 95 -57.46 19.95 30.40
N ALA A 96 -57.70 21.22 30.07
CA ALA A 96 -56.90 22.42 30.29
C ALA A 96 -55.93 22.45 31.50
N SER A 97 -54.68 22.86 31.25
CA SER A 97 -53.80 23.65 32.14
C SER A 97 -52.58 24.17 31.35
N PRO A 98 -51.97 25.33 31.67
CA PRO A 98 -51.05 26.02 30.78
C PRO A 98 -49.64 25.40 30.75
N LEU A 99 -49.00 25.57 29.60
CA LEU A 99 -47.62 25.21 29.26
C LEU A 99 -46.58 25.34 30.40
N PRO A 100 -45.72 24.32 30.59
CA PRO A 100 -44.33 24.54 30.93
C PRO A 100 -43.49 24.55 29.63
N LEU A 101 -42.94 25.71 29.30
CA LEU A 101 -41.89 25.87 28.28
C LEU A 101 -40.57 25.29 28.83
N THR A 102 -40.38 23.97 28.85
CA THR A 102 -39.09 23.34 29.20
C THR A 102 -38.68 22.04 28.47
N PRO A 103 -39.27 21.60 27.33
CA PRO A 103 -38.66 20.51 26.55
C PRO A 103 -37.54 21.00 25.61
N LEU A 104 -37.60 22.25 25.13
CA LEU A 104 -36.68 22.75 24.10
C LEU A 104 -35.24 22.93 24.62
N THR A 105 -35.08 23.38 25.85
CA THR A 105 -33.76 23.58 26.48
C THR A 105 -33.06 22.24 26.77
N ALA A 106 -33.81 21.19 27.12
CA ALA A 106 -33.26 19.86 27.34
C ALA A 106 -32.83 19.20 26.02
N THR A 107 -33.59 19.39 24.93
CA THR A 107 -33.22 18.89 23.60
C THR A 107 -32.03 19.63 22.99
N ILE A 108 -31.94 20.96 23.18
CA ILE A 108 -30.76 21.76 22.78
C ILE A 108 -29.55 21.36 23.63
N SER A 109 -29.73 21.16 24.94
CA SER A 109 -28.65 20.75 25.84
C SER A 109 -28.10 19.36 25.48
N LEU A 110 -28.96 18.39 25.13
CA LEU A 110 -28.54 17.05 24.70
C LEU A 110 -27.88 17.09 23.31
N GLY A 111 -28.39 17.92 22.40
CA GLY A 111 -27.79 18.12 21.08
C GLY A 111 -26.40 18.75 21.14
N HIS A 112 -26.19 19.70 22.07
CA HIS A 112 -24.89 20.31 22.30
C HIS A 112 -23.87 19.30 22.86
N THR A 113 -24.27 18.47 23.82
CA THR A 113 -23.38 17.44 24.37
C THR A 113 -22.96 16.39 23.33
N ILE A 114 -23.87 15.99 22.44
CA ILE A 114 -23.54 15.04 21.35
C ILE A 114 -22.56 15.68 20.35
N LEU A 115 -22.73 16.96 20.01
CA LEU A 115 -21.80 17.67 19.13
C LEU A 115 -20.43 17.84 19.77
N ASP A 116 -20.37 18.13 21.07
CA ASP A 116 -19.12 18.22 21.82
C ASP A 116 -18.39 16.86 21.86
N ASP A 117 -19.13 15.76 22.04
CA ASP A 117 -18.57 14.40 22.00
C ASP A 117 -18.00 14.05 20.62
N TYR A 118 -18.71 14.38 19.53
CA TYR A 118 -18.20 14.20 18.17
C TYR A 118 -16.99 15.10 17.86
N LEU A 119 -16.98 16.33 18.39
CA LEU A 119 -15.84 17.24 18.23
C LEU A 119 -14.60 16.65 18.93
N ALA A 120 -14.76 16.17 20.16
CA ALA A 120 -13.69 15.51 20.91
C ALA A 120 -13.18 14.25 20.20
N GLU A 121 -14.06 13.46 19.59
CA GLU A 121 -13.68 12.30 18.78
C GLU A 121 -12.85 12.72 17.55
N VAL A 122 -13.27 13.77 16.84
CA VAL A 122 -12.52 14.31 15.69
C VAL A 122 -11.15 14.83 16.10
N GLU A 123 -11.03 15.51 17.25
CA GLU A 123 -9.74 15.98 17.78
C GLU A 123 -8.78 14.81 18.05
N VAL A 124 -9.26 13.70 18.63
CA VAL A 124 -8.45 12.49 18.84
C VAL A 124 -8.02 11.86 17.51
N HIS A 125 -8.91 11.82 16.52
CA HIS A 125 -8.58 11.32 15.18
C HIS A 125 -7.56 12.21 14.46
N GLU A 126 -7.63 13.53 14.65
CA GLU A 126 -6.64 14.48 14.13
C GLU A 126 -5.26 14.21 14.73
N GLU A 127 -5.17 14.04 16.05
CA GLU A 127 -3.90 13.73 16.72
C GLU A 127 -3.29 12.41 16.21
N MET A 128 -4.13 11.39 16.01
CA MET A 128 -3.69 10.10 15.46
C MET A 128 -3.17 10.25 14.03
N LEU A 129 -3.88 10.98 13.16
CA LEU A 129 -3.45 11.23 11.79
C LEU A 129 -2.16 12.03 11.73
N LYS A 130 -2.02 13.04 12.59
CA LYS A 130 -0.80 13.85 12.72
C LYS A 130 0.39 13.01 13.18
N ARG A 131 0.17 12.06 14.09
CA ARG A 131 1.21 11.10 14.51
C ARG A 131 1.59 10.17 13.36
N ALA A 132 0.61 9.67 12.61
CA ALA A 132 0.87 8.81 11.46
C ALA A 132 1.65 9.55 10.35
N SER A 133 1.28 10.80 10.05
CA SER A 133 2.01 11.62 9.08
C SER A 133 3.44 11.89 9.53
N GLN A 134 3.64 12.22 10.82
CA GLN A 134 4.98 12.42 11.37
C GLN A 134 5.86 11.17 11.20
N MET A 135 5.34 9.98 11.49
CA MET A 135 6.10 8.74 11.27
C MET A 135 6.44 8.51 9.80
N CYS A 136 5.54 8.85 8.88
CA CYS A 136 5.83 8.78 7.45
C CYS A 136 6.96 9.73 7.05
N ASP A 137 6.96 10.97 7.57
CA ASP A 137 8.02 11.95 7.31
C ASP A 137 9.37 11.46 7.84
N GLU A 138 9.41 10.92 9.07
CA GLU A 138 10.61 10.33 9.68
C GLU A 138 11.16 9.15 8.86
N ILE A 139 10.28 8.28 8.33
CA ILE A 139 10.69 7.15 7.48
C ILE A 139 11.26 7.65 6.15
N VAL A 140 10.65 8.68 5.55
CA VAL A 140 11.13 9.27 4.30
C VAL A 140 12.50 9.91 4.50
N GLU A 141 12.69 10.66 5.59
CA GLU A 141 13.97 11.25 5.95
C GLU A 141 15.05 10.17 6.11
N PHE A 142 14.77 9.11 6.87
CA PHE A 142 15.68 7.98 7.04
C PHE A 142 16.04 7.31 5.70
N CYS A 143 15.06 7.06 4.83
CA CYS A 143 15.31 6.47 3.52
C CYS A 143 16.16 7.36 2.63
N ASN A 144 15.92 8.67 2.63
CA ASN A 144 16.69 9.64 1.86
C ASN A 144 18.15 9.69 2.33
N GLU A 145 18.39 9.72 3.64
CA GLU A 145 19.74 9.68 4.20
C GLU A 145 20.46 8.38 3.84
N HIS A 146 19.77 7.24 3.92
CA HIS A 146 20.33 5.95 3.56
C HIS A 146 20.66 5.85 2.07
N GLU A 147 19.77 6.31 1.20
CA GLU A 147 20.00 6.36 -0.24
C GLU A 147 21.17 7.27 -0.59
N ALA A 148 21.24 8.46 0.01
CA ALA A 148 22.37 9.38 -0.18
C ALA A 148 23.70 8.73 0.21
N ALA A 149 23.75 8.02 1.35
CA ALA A 149 24.94 7.30 1.79
C ALA A 149 25.35 6.18 0.82
N LEU A 150 24.38 5.45 0.24
CA LEU A 150 24.66 4.43 -0.79
C LEU A 150 25.17 5.05 -2.09
N VAL A 151 24.58 6.18 -2.52
CA VAL A 151 25.01 6.92 -3.70
C VAL A 151 26.42 7.45 -3.52
N ASP A 152 26.74 8.02 -2.35
CA ASP A 152 28.09 8.48 -2.01
C ASP A 152 29.09 7.33 -1.99
N ALA A 153 28.73 6.19 -1.40
CA ALA A 153 29.56 4.98 -1.41
C ALA A 153 29.80 4.47 -2.84
N ALA A 154 28.77 4.48 -3.69
CA ALA A 154 28.88 4.07 -5.08
C ALA A 154 29.74 5.04 -5.90
N ALA A 155 29.61 6.36 -5.67
CA ALA A 155 30.42 7.39 -6.32
C ALA A 155 31.89 7.36 -5.86
N ALA A 156 32.16 6.92 -4.62
CA ALA A 156 33.50 6.71 -4.11
C ALA A 156 34.20 5.47 -4.70
N LEU A 157 33.45 4.57 -5.35
CA LEU A 157 34.07 3.43 -6.03
C LEU A 157 34.92 3.96 -7.19
N PRO A 158 36.20 3.54 -7.30
CA PRO A 158 37.02 3.91 -8.45
C PRO A 158 36.29 3.44 -9.72
N VAL A 159 36.28 4.28 -10.76
CA VAL A 159 35.68 3.96 -12.07
C VAL A 159 36.10 2.55 -12.43
N TRP A 160 35.15 1.62 -12.39
CA TRP A 160 35.39 0.23 -12.70
C TRP A 160 35.87 0.25 -14.15
N GLY A 161 37.09 -0.24 -14.39
CA GLY A 161 37.74 -0.19 -15.70
C GLY A 161 36.97 -1.00 -16.75
N ASP A 162 37.65 -1.63 -17.71
CA ASP A 162 36.94 -2.49 -18.66
C ASP A 162 36.09 -3.55 -17.90
N PRO A 163 34.75 -3.58 -18.06
CA PRO A 163 33.88 -4.51 -17.35
C PRO A 163 34.30 -5.98 -17.50
N ARG A 164 35.01 -6.31 -18.59
CA ARG A 164 35.54 -7.65 -18.83
C ARG A 164 36.67 -8.03 -17.87
N GLU A 165 37.49 -7.07 -17.44
CA GLU A 165 38.56 -7.30 -16.46
C GLU A 165 38.02 -7.51 -15.05
N LEU A 166 36.96 -6.77 -14.70
CA LEU A 166 36.25 -6.97 -13.46
C LEU A 166 35.64 -8.37 -13.36
N VAL A 167 34.88 -8.79 -14.38
CA VAL A 167 34.23 -10.11 -14.36
C VAL A 167 35.28 -11.22 -14.31
N LYS A 168 36.44 -11.04 -14.96
CA LYS A 168 37.57 -11.97 -14.81
C LYS A 168 38.13 -12.00 -13.38
N SER A 169 38.27 -10.85 -12.72
CA SER A 169 38.74 -10.75 -11.33
C SER A 169 37.76 -11.33 -10.30
N LEU A 170 36.45 -11.22 -10.55
CA LEU A 170 35.41 -11.79 -9.67
C LEU A 170 35.16 -13.28 -9.93
N CYS A 171 35.43 -13.75 -11.15
CA CYS A 171 35.30 -15.16 -11.52
C CYS A 171 36.62 -15.95 -11.38
N SER A 172 37.75 -15.31 -11.08
CA SER A 172 38.95 -16.03 -10.64
C SER A 172 38.75 -16.45 -9.18
N PRO A 173 38.80 -17.76 -8.87
CA PRO A 173 38.74 -18.23 -7.49
C PRO A 173 40.08 -17.89 -6.84
N ASP A 174 40.20 -16.69 -6.29
CA ASP A 174 41.33 -16.37 -5.42
C ASP A 174 41.11 -17.08 -4.08
N GLU A 175 42.05 -17.95 -3.75
CA GLU A 175 42.26 -18.49 -2.42
C GLU A 175 42.59 -17.34 -1.45
N GLN A 176 41.57 -16.66 -0.95
CA GLN A 176 41.66 -15.87 0.26
C GLN A 176 40.75 -16.50 1.32
N ALA A 177 41.31 -17.55 1.89
CA ALA A 177 41.10 -17.89 3.28
C ALA A 177 41.31 -16.63 4.15
N ALA A 178 40.40 -16.46 5.12
CA ALA A 178 40.53 -15.58 6.29
C ALA A 178 40.14 -14.10 6.18
N VAL A 179 38.90 -13.79 5.77
CA VAL A 179 38.01 -12.92 6.57
C VAL A 179 36.59 -13.43 6.36
N GLN A 180 35.94 -13.93 7.40
CA GLN A 180 34.51 -14.25 7.33
C GLN A 180 33.72 -12.95 7.14
N PRO A 181 32.93 -12.78 6.07
CA PRO A 181 31.84 -11.84 6.12
C PRO A 181 30.79 -12.49 7.03
N VAL A 182 30.49 -11.87 8.16
CA VAL A 182 29.31 -12.21 8.96
C VAL A 182 28.10 -11.80 8.11
N CYS A 183 27.74 -12.64 7.14
CA CYS A 183 26.44 -12.62 6.52
C CYS A 183 25.49 -13.23 7.55
N GLY A 184 25.17 -12.43 8.57
CA GLY A 184 24.15 -12.78 9.55
C GLY A 184 22.85 -13.05 8.82
N ASN A 185 22.28 -14.23 9.04
CA ASN A 185 21.01 -14.63 8.46
C ASN A 185 19.96 -13.55 8.77
N PRO A 186 19.31 -12.92 7.77
CA PRO A 186 18.45 -11.76 7.99
C PRO A 186 17.25 -12.07 8.90
N ARG A 187 16.87 -13.35 9.01
CA ARG A 187 15.84 -13.80 9.97
C ARG A 187 16.27 -13.67 11.43
N VAL A 188 17.56 -13.80 11.72
CA VAL A 188 18.09 -13.69 13.09
C VAL A 188 18.11 -12.22 13.53
N LEU A 189 18.44 -11.31 12.62
CA LEU A 189 18.40 -9.86 12.88
C LEU A 189 16.98 -9.38 13.20
N MET A 190 15.97 -9.82 12.45
CA MET A 190 14.58 -9.45 12.74
C MET A 190 14.08 -10.01 14.08
N ASN A 191 14.52 -11.21 14.48
CA ASN A 191 14.17 -11.78 15.78
C ASN A 191 14.79 -11.02 16.96
N SER A 192 15.93 -10.34 16.77
CA SER A 192 16.55 -9.51 17.80
C SER A 192 15.79 -8.19 18.06
N VAL A 193 15.07 -7.67 17.06
CA VAL A 193 14.29 -6.43 17.20
C VAL A 193 12.93 -6.68 17.87
N SER A 194 12.49 -7.93 17.94
CA SER A 194 11.19 -8.31 18.51
C SER A 194 11.25 -8.91 19.92
N SER A 195 12.41 -8.92 20.58
CA SER A 195 12.51 -9.42 21.96
C SER A 195 12.50 -8.27 22.98
N PRO A 196 11.54 -8.22 23.92
CA PRO A 196 11.55 -7.22 24.98
C PRO A 196 12.67 -7.56 25.97
N ALA A 197 13.68 -6.70 26.07
CA ALA A 197 14.71 -6.83 27.09
C ALA A 197 14.11 -6.53 28.48
N GLU A 198 13.95 -7.56 29.30
CA GLU A 198 13.81 -7.41 30.75
C GLU A 198 15.02 -6.67 31.29
N LYS A 199 14.79 -5.44 31.77
CA LYS A 199 15.76 -4.65 32.53
C LYS A 199 15.99 -5.32 33.89
N THR A 200 17.06 -6.09 34.02
CA THR A 200 17.67 -6.38 35.33
C THR A 200 18.94 -5.55 35.47
N LEU A 201 18.86 -4.51 36.32
CA LEU A 201 20.01 -3.69 36.71
C LEU A 201 20.95 -4.45 37.66
N PRO A 202 22.28 -4.30 37.53
CA PRO A 202 23.23 -4.93 38.45
C PRO A 202 23.64 -4.00 39.59
N GLY A 203 23.43 -4.48 40.83
CA GLY A 203 24.38 -4.43 41.96
C GLY A 203 24.74 -3.08 42.61
N THR A 204 24.61 -3.04 43.94
CA THR A 204 25.64 -2.67 44.96
C THR A 204 24.98 -2.63 46.37
N PRO A 205 25.72 -2.59 47.50
CA PRO A 205 26.07 -3.80 48.24
C PRO A 205 25.62 -3.77 49.73
N SER A 206 25.71 -4.95 50.35
CA SER A 206 25.74 -5.28 51.80
C SER A 206 25.84 -4.12 52.83
N VAL A 207 24.88 -4.06 53.78
CA VAL A 207 25.13 -3.72 55.20
C VAL A 207 24.16 -4.50 56.12
N ASN A 208 24.74 -5.25 57.07
CA ASN A 208 24.11 -5.89 58.23
C ASN A 208 23.19 -4.97 59.06
N LYS A 209 22.10 -5.50 59.61
CA LYS A 209 21.73 -5.31 61.03
C LYS A 209 20.61 -6.26 61.48
N TYR A 210 20.95 -7.04 62.52
CA TYR A 210 20.10 -7.62 63.57
C TYR A 210 18.62 -7.19 63.61
N ARG A 211 17.70 -8.13 63.88
CA ARG A 211 16.91 -8.19 65.15
C ARG A 211 15.98 -9.42 65.20
N SER A 212 16.01 -10.12 66.33
CA SER A 212 15.00 -11.05 66.84
C SER A 212 13.57 -10.50 66.74
N VAL A 213 12.54 -11.34 66.62
CA VAL A 213 11.80 -12.05 67.69
C VAL A 213 11.10 -13.24 67.06
#